data_AF-A0A645FMT3-F1
#
_entry.id   AF-A0A645FMT3-F1
#
_cell.length_a   1.000
_cell.length_b   1.000
_cell.length_c   1.000
_cell.angle_alpha   90.00
_cell.angle_beta   90.00
_cell.angle_gamma   90.00
#
_symmetry.space_group_name_H-M   'P 1'
#
loop_
_entity.id
_entity.type
_entity.pdbx_description
1 polymer ?
#
loop_
_entity_poly.entity_id
_entity_poly.type
_entity_poly.pdbx_seq_one_letter_code
_entity_poly.pdbx_strand_id
1 'polypeptide(L)' 'MDIIKKVCKSRKQIATSPVTIGGATGMYAPYPIEVTVGGATVFVLSVDQFLKM' A
#
# COMPACT_ATOMS: atom_id res chain seq x y z
N MET A 1 15.62 -10.62 10.44
CA MET A 1 14.52 -9.81 9.84
C MET A 1 14.50 -8.38 10.37
N ASP A 2 15.48 -8.01 11.20
CA ASP A 2 15.44 -6.79 12.01
C ASP A 2 15.69 -5.53 11.21
N ILE A 3 16.43 -5.63 10.09
CA ILE A 3 16.65 -4.51 9.17
C ILE A 3 15.33 -4.07 8.54
N ILE A 4 14.53 -5.00 8.01
CA ILE A 4 13.22 -4.69 7.42
C ILE A 4 12.31 -4.06 8.46
N LYS A 5 12.25 -4.63 9.68
CA LYS A 5 11.46 -4.06 10.78
C LYS A 5 11.93 -2.67 11.23
N LYS A 6 13.24 -2.40 11.17
CA LYS A 6 13.83 -1.11 11.55
C LYS A 6 13.49 -0.02 10.52
N VAL A 7 13.60 -0.35 9.24
CA VAL A 7 13.45 0.62 8.13
C VAL A 7 11.97 0.84 7.79
N CYS A 8 11.20 -0.22 7.71
CA CYS A 8 9.83 -0.18 7.23
C CYS A 8 8.84 0.07 8.38
N LYS A 9 8.24 1.27 8.44
CA LYS A 9 7.25 1.67 9.46
C LYS A 9 5.89 1.98 8.84
N SER A 10 4.83 1.71 9.62
CA SER A 10 3.47 2.02 9.21
C SER A 10 3.26 3.53 9.13
N ARG A 11 2.43 3.98 8.18
CA ARG A 11 2.10 5.39 7.96
C ARG A 11 0.63 5.57 7.59
N LYS A 12 0.12 6.78 7.80
CA LYS A 12 -1.18 7.19 7.25
C LYS A 12 -0.99 7.64 5.81
N GLN A 13 -1.88 7.22 4.93
CA GLN A 13 -1.89 7.60 3.52
C GLN A 13 -3.32 7.97 3.13
N ILE A 14 -3.46 9.01 2.31
CA ILE A 14 -4.76 9.37 1.75
C ILE A 14 -5.04 8.44 0.57
N ALA A 15 -6.14 7.69 0.64
CA ALA A 15 -6.61 6.90 -0.48
C ALA A 15 -7.25 7.81 -1.53
N THR A 16 -6.91 7.59 -2.80
CA THR A 16 -7.55 8.30 -3.91
C THR A 16 -9.02 7.95 -3.91
N SER A 17 -9.87 8.97 -3.90
CA SER A 17 -11.29 8.72 -4.07
C SER A 17 -11.61 8.27 -5.49
N PRO A 18 -12.61 7.39 -5.69
CA PRO A 18 -13.23 7.25 -7.00
C PRO A 18 -13.66 8.63 -7.54
N VAL A 19 -13.10 9.00 -8.68
CA VAL A 19 -13.61 10.09 -9.52
C VAL A 19 -14.70 9.50 -10.40
N THR A 20 -15.94 9.95 -10.22
CA THR A 20 -16.99 9.69 -11.19
C THR A 20 -16.68 10.51 -12.44
N ILE A 21 -16.11 9.87 -13.47
CA ILE A 21 -16.05 10.46 -14.81
C ILE A 21 -17.46 10.40 -15.39
N GLY A 22 -18.30 11.32 -14.95
CA GLY A 22 -19.66 11.51 -15.41
C GLY A 22 -19.94 13.00 -15.40
N GLY A 23 -19.99 13.61 -16.59
CA GLY A 23 -20.38 15.00 -16.74
C GLY A 23 -21.76 15.25 -16.12
N ALA A 24 -21.94 16.47 -15.62
CA ALA A 24 -23.17 17.05 -15.10
C ALA A 24 -23.53 16.79 -13.62
N THR A 25 -23.51 17.91 -12.89
CA THR A 25 -24.42 18.28 -11.78
C THR A 25 -24.44 17.38 -10.55
N GLY A 26 -23.55 17.71 -9.62
CA GLY A 26 -23.54 17.21 -8.24
C GLY A 26 -22.13 16.86 -7.81
N MET A 27 -21.29 17.88 -7.60
CA MET A 27 -19.91 17.68 -7.14
C MET A 27 -19.92 17.11 -5.72
N TYR A 28 -20.02 15.79 -5.59
CA TYR A 28 -19.62 15.09 -4.38
C TYR A 28 -18.09 15.11 -4.39
N ALA A 29 -17.50 16.18 -3.84
CA ALA A 29 -16.07 16.22 -3.58
C ALA A 29 -15.80 15.13 -2.54
N PRO A 30 -15.12 14.05 -2.91
CA PRO A 30 -14.96 12.96 -1.98
C PRO A 30 -14.01 13.37 -0.86
N TYR A 31 -14.44 13.14 0.38
CA TYR A 31 -13.60 13.40 1.53
C TYR A 31 -12.36 12.49 1.49
N PRO A 32 -11.16 13.03 1.76
CA PRO A 32 -9.95 12.24 1.78
C PRO A 32 -10.07 11.15 2.84
N ILE A 33 -9.98 9.88 2.41
CA ILE A 33 -10.05 8.74 3.32
C ILE A 33 -8.62 8.42 3.76
N GLU A 34 -8.34 8.58 5.05
CA GLU A 34 -7.06 8.16 5.63
C GLU A 34 -7.04 6.66 5.86
N VAL A 35 -6.11 5.98 5.21
CA VAL A 35 -5.84 4.55 5.42
C VAL A 35 -4.50 4.35 6.12
N THR A 36 -4.44 3.35 6.99
CA THR A 36 -3.17 2.92 7.58
C THR A 36 -2.49 1.95 6.62
N VAL A 37 -1.29 2.30 6.17
CA VAL A 37 -0.45 1.44 5.33
C VAL A 37 0.64 0.83 6.20
N GLY A 38 0.75 -0.50 6.20
CA GLY A 38 1.81 -1.22 6.92
C GLY A 38 3.20 -0.90 6.35
N GLY A 39 4.24 -1.06 7.18
CA GLY A 39 5.62 -0.79 6.76
C GLY A 39 6.13 -1.74 5.69
N ALA A 40 5.97 -3.05 5.89
CA ALA A 40 6.36 -4.10 4.96
C ALA A 40 5.46 -5.33 5.11
N THR A 41 5.14 -5.97 4.00
CA THR A 41 4.51 -7.29 3.94
C THR A 41 5.55 -8.26 3.41
N VAL A 42 6.01 -9.21 4.24
CA VAL A 42 7.12 -10.11 3.91
C VAL A 42 6.63 -11.55 3.88
N PHE A 43 6.88 -12.22 2.77
CA PHE A 43 6.67 -13.66 2.62
C PHE A 43 8.04 -14.34 2.49
N VAL A 44 8.28 -15.36 3.31
CA VAL A 44 9.49 -16.19 3.23
C VAL A 44 9.12 -17.49 2.56
N LEU A 45 9.78 -17.78 1.44
CA LEU A 45 9.51 -18.97 0.62
C LEU A 45 10.63 -19.98 0.79
N SER A 46 10.26 -21.26 0.76
CA SER A 46 11.21 -22.37 0.66
C SER A 46 11.81 -22.42 -0.74
N VAL A 47 13.09 -22.79 -0.85
CA VAL A 47 13.80 -22.92 -2.12
C VAL A 47 14.27 -24.36 -2.26
N ASP A 48 13.85 -25.03 -3.34
CA ASP A 48 14.16 -26.45 -3.57
C ASP A 48 15.59 -26.65 -4.10
N GLN A 49 16.06 -25.79 -5.02
CA GLN A 49 17.43 -25.82 -5.52
C GLN A 49 17.94 -24.39 -5.78
N PHE A 50 19.17 -24.11 -5.33
CA PHE A 50 19.88 -22.86 -5.62
C PHE A 50 21.26 -23.20 -6.21
N LEU A 51 21.47 -22.91 -7.50
CA LEU A 51 22.77 -23.04 -8.16
C LEU A 51 23.41 -21.67 -8.31
N LYS A 52 24.66 -21.53 -7.86
CA LYS A 52 25.50 -20.36 -8.10
C LYS A 52 26.69 -20.78 -8.94
N MET A 53 26.79 -20.26 -10.16
CA MET A 53 27.93 -20.45 -11.05
C MET A 53 29.05 -19.44 -10.75
#